data_AF-A0A2V2WUC2-F1
#
_entry.id   AF-A0A2V2WUC2-F1
#
_cell.length_a   1.000
_cell.length_b   1.000
_cell.length_c   1.000
_cell.angle_alpha   90.00
_cell.angle_beta   90.00
_cell.angle_gamma   90.00
#
_symmetry.space_group_name_H-M   'P 1'
#
loop_
_entity.id
_entity.type
_entity.pdbx_description
1 polymer ?
#
loop_
_entity_poly.entity_id
_entity_poly.type
_entity_poly.pdbx_seq_one_letter_code
_entity_poly.pdbx_strand_id
1 'polypeptide(L)'
;MGYKASPEILQIITSAIAGVTTVVGPLRAAIPLVRIDVWIDDIRIAVSKSDVTLWEAQVLRNADGCHATMEEDRESGATQYTFLGVRFNHSHQAVFLSDKFVRSVCAMPLLKYLTIAETEVMASRFLYAAAIFVQAFMCLLLSHQGSATTIIGT
;
A
#
# COMPACT_ATOMS: atom_id res chain seq x y z
N MET A 1 15.62 12.15 -12.25
CA MET A 1 15.70 10.70 -11.98
C MET A 1 17.14 10.33 -11.65
N GLY A 2 17.36 9.58 -10.57
CA GLY A 2 18.70 9.07 -10.20
C GLY A 2 19.48 9.85 -9.14
N TYR A 3 18.88 10.88 -8.53
CA TYR A 3 19.49 11.54 -7.37
C TYR A 3 19.19 10.74 -6.10
N LYS A 4 20.19 10.59 -5.24
CA LYS A 4 20.15 9.70 -4.07
C LYS A 4 19.00 10.01 -3.11
N ALA A 5 18.68 11.29 -2.90
CA ALA A 5 17.61 11.71 -1.99
C ALA A 5 16.25 11.90 -2.68
N SER A 6 16.13 11.57 -3.98
CA SER A 6 14.86 11.72 -4.70
C SER A 6 13.72 10.93 -4.06
N PRO A 7 13.89 9.67 -3.64
CA PRO A 7 12.81 8.91 -3.00
C PRO A 7 12.29 9.56 -1.71
N GLU A 8 13.19 10.10 -0.88
CA GLU A 8 12.84 10.74 0.39
C GLU A 8 12.14 12.08 0.17
N ILE A 9 12.61 12.88 -0.78
CA ILE A 9 11.93 14.13 -1.17
C ILE A 9 10.53 13.82 -1.70
N LEU A 10 10.41 12.80 -2.55
CA LEU A 10 9.13 12.40 -3.13
C LEU A 10 8.18 11.87 -2.06
N GLN A 11 8.67 11.05 -1.11
CA GLN A 11 7.90 10.61 0.06
C GLN A 11 7.30 11.78 0.83
N ILE A 12 8.07 12.86 1.09
CA ILE A 12 7.58 14.04 1.81
C ILE A 12 6.50 14.76 1.01
N ILE A 13 6.72 14.97 -0.29
CA ILE A 13 5.77 15.64 -1.17
C ILE A 13 4.48 14.84 -1.26
N THR A 14 4.55 13.54 -1.53
CA THR A 14 3.38 12.66 -1.64
C THR A 14 2.65 12.54 -0.31
N SER A 15 3.36 12.51 0.83
CA SER A 15 2.73 12.53 2.15
C SER A 15 1.98 13.85 2.42
N ALA A 16 2.55 14.97 1.96
CA ALA A 16 1.89 16.26 2.05
C ALA A 16 0.63 16.33 1.17
N ILE A 17 0.71 15.77 -0.04
CA ILE A 17 -0.44 15.68 -0.95
C ILE A 17 -1.54 14.79 -0.34
N ALA A 18 -1.18 13.60 0.16
CA ALA A 18 -2.09 12.66 0.81
C ALA A 18 -2.78 13.22 2.07
N GLY A 19 -2.25 14.31 2.64
CA GLY A 19 -2.80 14.95 3.82
C GLY A 19 -2.40 14.26 5.14
N VAL A 20 -1.21 13.65 5.19
CA VAL A 20 -0.70 12.99 6.39
C VAL A 20 -0.54 14.01 7.53
N THR A 21 -1.27 13.81 8.64
CA THR A 21 -1.40 14.78 9.74
C THR A 21 -0.10 15.11 10.46
N THR A 22 0.90 14.24 10.38
CA THR A 22 2.24 14.51 10.92
C THR A 22 3.10 15.38 10.01
N VAL A 23 2.71 15.53 8.74
CA VAL A 23 3.46 16.27 7.70
C VAL A 23 2.80 17.61 7.40
N VAL A 24 1.47 17.70 7.49
CA VAL A 24 0.72 18.91 7.13
C VAL A 24 -0.12 19.47 8.27
N GLY A 25 -0.39 20.77 8.21
CA GLY A 25 -1.30 21.44 9.15
C GLY A 25 -2.79 21.14 8.86
N PRO A 26 -3.70 21.57 9.77
CA PRO A 26 -5.12 21.18 9.75
C PRO A 26 -5.88 21.45 8.45
N LEU A 27 -5.54 22.52 7.71
CA LEU A 27 -6.23 22.90 6.47
C LEU A 27 -5.95 21.95 5.29
N ARG A 28 -4.84 21.23 5.32
CA ARG A 28 -4.43 20.27 4.28
C ARG A 28 -4.54 18.81 4.75
N ALA A 29 -4.78 18.62 6.04
CA ALA A 29 -4.88 17.31 6.64
C ALA A 29 -6.06 16.53 6.07
N ALA A 30 -5.86 15.23 5.89
CA ALA A 30 -6.92 14.30 5.61
C ALA A 30 -7.86 14.17 6.82
N ILE A 31 -9.06 13.66 6.56
CA ILE A 31 -10.05 13.37 7.61
C ILE A 31 -9.44 12.33 8.58
N PRO A 32 -9.57 12.49 9.91
CA PRO A 32 -8.95 11.60 10.91
C PRO A 32 -9.34 10.11 10.83
N LEU A 33 -10.37 9.76 10.05
CA LEU A 33 -10.89 8.41 9.89
C LEU A 33 -10.18 7.60 8.79
N VAL A 34 -9.34 8.24 7.97
CA VAL A 34 -8.66 7.59 6.85
C VAL A 34 -7.36 6.94 7.35
N ARG A 35 -7.19 5.63 7.10
CA ARG A 35 -5.86 5.02 7.13
C ARG A 35 -5.16 5.32 5.82
N ILE A 36 -4.01 5.97 5.87
CA ILE A 36 -3.24 6.39 4.70
C ILE A 36 -1.88 5.69 4.76
N ASP A 37 -1.58 4.90 3.75
CA ASP A 37 -0.26 4.34 3.49
C ASP A 37 0.35 5.12 2.31
N VAL A 38 1.52 5.72 2.49
CA VAL A 38 2.24 6.44 1.43
C VAL A 38 3.59 5.80 1.21
N TRP A 39 3.94 5.52 -0.05
CA TRP A 39 5.24 5.03 -0.43
C TRP A 39 5.72 5.71 -1.71
N ILE A 40 6.73 6.56 -1.57
CA ILE A 40 7.34 7.33 -2.65
C ILE A 40 6.26 8.13 -3.40
N ASP A 41 5.75 7.64 -4.53
CA ASP A 41 4.70 8.23 -5.37
C ASP A 41 3.33 7.55 -5.22
N ASP A 42 3.28 6.38 -4.58
CA ASP A 42 2.05 5.61 -4.38
C ASP A 42 1.33 6.03 -3.09
N ILE A 43 0.00 6.20 -3.18
CA ILE A 43 -0.88 6.43 -2.03
C ILE A 43 -1.94 5.34 -2.00
N ARG A 44 -2.12 4.73 -0.83
CA ARG A 44 -3.22 3.82 -0.54
C ARG A 44 -4.02 4.34 0.64
N ILE A 45 -5.34 4.28 0.50
CA ILE A 45 -6.26 4.64 1.58
C ILE A 45 -7.16 3.47 1.94
N ALA A 46 -7.54 3.40 3.20
CA ALA A 46 -8.65 2.56 3.66
C ALA A 46 -9.63 3.43 4.45
N VAL A 47 -10.82 3.64 3.88
CA VAL A 47 -11.90 4.42 4.46
C VAL A 47 -13.26 3.98 3.90
N SER A 48 -14.36 4.44 4.50
CA SER A 48 -15.72 4.18 4.03
C SER A 48 -15.97 4.82 2.66
N LYS A 49 -16.92 4.27 1.88
CA LYS A 49 -17.23 4.78 0.53
C LYS A 49 -17.64 6.26 0.52
N SER A 50 -18.38 6.73 1.54
CA SER A 50 -18.78 8.14 1.63
C SER A 50 -17.61 9.07 1.92
N ASP A 51 -16.61 8.59 2.67
CA ASP A 51 -15.45 9.39 3.06
C ASP A 51 -14.36 9.40 1.99
N VAL A 52 -14.32 8.38 1.11
CA VAL A 52 -13.40 8.32 -0.05
C VAL A 52 -13.56 9.58 -0.90
N THR A 53 -14.80 9.97 -1.25
CA THR A 53 -15.04 11.15 -2.09
C THR A 53 -14.56 12.45 -1.45
N LEU A 54 -14.72 12.58 -0.13
CA LEU A 54 -14.24 13.76 0.59
C LEU A 54 -12.70 13.80 0.63
N TRP A 55 -12.06 12.66 0.84
CA TRP A 55 -10.61 12.54 0.77
C TRP A 55 -10.08 12.82 -0.65
N GLU A 56 -10.73 12.29 -1.70
CA GLU A 56 -10.36 12.52 -3.10
C GLU A 56 -10.43 14.01 -3.46
N ALA A 57 -11.47 14.71 -3.01
CA ALA A 57 -11.58 16.15 -3.21
C ALA A 57 -10.43 16.91 -2.50
N GLN A 58 -10.02 16.46 -1.31
CA GLN A 58 -8.92 17.09 -0.56
C GLN A 58 -7.56 16.79 -1.20
N VAL A 59 -7.27 15.54 -1.58
CA VAL A 59 -5.99 15.14 -2.17
C VAL A 59 -5.76 15.84 -3.52
N LEU A 60 -6.83 16.06 -4.29
CA LEU A 60 -6.78 16.85 -5.53
C LEU A 60 -6.44 18.31 -5.28
N ARG A 61 -7.08 18.94 -4.29
CA ARG A 61 -6.74 20.33 -3.89
C ARG A 61 -5.30 20.43 -3.40
N ASN A 62 -4.84 19.45 -2.63
CA ASN A 62 -3.46 19.42 -2.14
C ASN A 62 -2.46 19.23 -3.29
N ALA A 63 -2.78 18.36 -4.26
CA ALA A 63 -1.95 18.14 -5.45
C ALA A 63 -1.84 19.41 -6.30
N ASP A 64 -2.98 20.08 -6.58
CA ASP A 64 -3.01 21.35 -7.30
C ASP A 64 -2.18 22.44 -6.60
N GLY A 65 -2.35 22.57 -5.28
CA GLY A 65 -1.55 23.49 -4.45
C GLY A 65 -0.06 23.15 -4.37
N CYS A 66 0.34 21.95 -4.78
CA CYS A 66 1.73 21.51 -4.91
C CYS A 66 2.20 21.45 -6.38
N HIS A 67 1.37 21.89 -7.33
CA HIS A 67 1.61 21.75 -8.77
C HIS A 67 1.95 20.31 -9.20
N ALA A 68 1.31 19.33 -8.56
CA ALA A 68 1.49 17.91 -8.82
C ALA A 68 0.30 17.35 -9.60
N THR A 69 0.58 16.49 -10.57
CA THR A 69 -0.43 15.74 -11.32
C THR A 69 -0.65 14.39 -10.68
N MET A 70 -1.90 14.08 -10.34
CA MET A 70 -2.33 12.74 -9.94
C MET A 70 -2.76 11.95 -11.17
N GLU A 71 -2.25 10.74 -11.32
CA GLU A 71 -2.59 9.84 -12.44
C GLU A 71 -4.12 9.65 -12.58
N GLU A 72 -4.58 9.41 -13.81
CA GLU A 72 -6.01 9.23 -14.13
C GLU A 72 -6.54 7.85 -13.71
N ASP A 73 -5.68 6.82 -13.64
CA ASP A 73 -6.03 5.46 -13.22
C ASP A 73 -6.19 5.34 -11.70
N ARG A 74 -7.16 6.09 -11.16
CA ARG A 74 -7.50 6.06 -9.73
C ARG A 74 -8.53 4.97 -9.48
N GLU A 75 -8.10 3.93 -8.78
CA GLU A 75 -8.94 2.78 -8.44
C GLU A 75 -9.76 3.02 -7.16
N SER A 76 -10.71 3.98 -7.18
CA SER A 76 -11.58 4.20 -6.04
C SER A 76 -12.71 3.17 -5.96
N GLY A 77 -12.83 2.51 -4.79
CA GLY A 77 -13.82 1.46 -4.58
C GLY A 77 -13.55 0.15 -5.34
N ALA A 78 -12.36 -0.03 -5.91
CA ALA A 78 -11.96 -1.27 -6.53
C ALA A 78 -11.92 -2.41 -5.50
N THR A 79 -12.49 -3.55 -5.87
CA THR A 79 -12.44 -4.76 -5.04
C THR A 79 -11.08 -5.45 -5.13
N GLN A 80 -10.27 -5.10 -6.13
CA GLN A 80 -8.92 -5.60 -6.31
C GLN A 80 -8.02 -4.47 -6.77
N TYR A 81 -6.84 -4.34 -6.16
CA TYR A 81 -5.79 -3.40 -6.57
C TYR A 81 -4.42 -3.95 -6.21
N THR A 82 -3.37 -3.35 -6.77
CA THR A 82 -1.98 -3.67 -6.41
C THR A 82 -1.33 -2.48 -5.73
N PHE A 83 -0.68 -2.71 -4.58
CA PHE A 83 0.10 -1.71 -3.87
C PHE A 83 1.40 -2.35 -3.40
N LEU A 84 2.56 -1.74 -3.69
CA LEU A 84 3.90 -2.27 -3.34
C LEU A 84 4.15 -3.71 -3.76
N GLY A 85 3.70 -4.08 -4.95
CA GLY A 85 3.85 -5.44 -5.47
C GLY A 85 2.98 -6.48 -4.75
N VAL A 86 2.01 -6.04 -3.94
CA VAL A 86 1.01 -6.88 -3.27
C VAL A 86 -0.36 -6.63 -3.88
N ARG A 87 -1.03 -7.69 -4.32
CA ARG A 87 -2.40 -7.66 -4.82
C ARG A 87 -3.36 -7.89 -3.64
N PHE A 88 -4.19 -6.90 -3.37
CA PHE A 88 -5.29 -6.98 -2.41
C PHE A 88 -6.55 -7.41 -3.17
N ASN A 89 -7.24 -8.43 -2.67
CA ASN A 89 -8.52 -8.89 -3.22
C ASN A 89 -9.57 -8.91 -2.11
N HIS A 90 -10.36 -7.85 -2.07
CA HIS A 90 -11.42 -7.66 -1.07
C HIS A 90 -12.64 -8.54 -1.32
N SER A 91 -12.91 -8.96 -2.57
CA SER A 91 -14.00 -9.90 -2.86
C SER A 91 -13.79 -11.27 -2.20
N HIS A 92 -12.54 -11.73 -2.16
CA HIS A 92 -12.17 -13.01 -1.56
C HIS A 92 -11.44 -12.87 -0.21
N GLN A 93 -11.33 -11.64 0.31
CA GLN A 93 -10.57 -11.31 1.53
C GLN A 93 -9.15 -11.90 1.52
N ALA A 94 -8.48 -11.83 0.37
CA ALA A 94 -7.20 -12.47 0.14
C ALA A 94 -6.11 -11.46 -0.25
N VAL A 95 -4.88 -11.79 0.10
CA VAL A 95 -3.68 -10.99 -0.18
C VAL A 95 -2.67 -11.89 -0.90
N PHE A 96 -2.19 -11.44 -2.07
CA PHE A 96 -1.25 -12.20 -2.90
C PHE A 96 -0.06 -11.32 -3.31
N LEU A 97 1.04 -11.95 -3.70
CA LEU A 97 2.07 -11.24 -4.47
C LEU A 97 1.53 -10.92 -5.86
N SER A 98 1.86 -9.74 -6.38
CA SER A 98 1.45 -9.33 -7.72
C SER A 98 2.21 -10.11 -8.78
N ASP A 99 1.61 -10.28 -9.96
CA ASP A 99 2.27 -10.99 -11.08
C ASP A 99 3.57 -10.29 -11.51
N LYS A 100 3.67 -8.97 -11.31
CA LYS A 100 4.88 -8.19 -11.56
C LYS A 100 5.98 -8.57 -10.56
N PHE A 101 5.64 -8.69 -9.27
CA PHE A 101 6.58 -9.14 -8.25
C PHE A 101 7.03 -10.57 -8.48
N VAL A 102 6.09 -11.48 -8.75
CA VAL A 102 6.38 -12.90 -9.03
C VAL A 102 7.31 -13.01 -10.24
N ARG A 103 7.03 -12.30 -11.35
CA ARG A 103 7.92 -12.27 -12.51
C ARG A 103 9.31 -11.74 -12.17
N SER A 104 9.40 -10.72 -11.32
CA SER A 104 10.68 -10.16 -10.87
C SER A 104 11.53 -11.19 -10.10
N VAL A 105 10.90 -12.03 -9.29
CA VAL A 105 11.57 -13.13 -8.57
C VAL A 105 11.94 -14.26 -9.53
N CYS A 106 11.02 -14.67 -10.41
CA CYS A 106 11.25 -15.75 -11.38
C CYS A 106 12.34 -15.42 -12.42
N ALA A 107 12.58 -14.14 -12.70
CA ALA A 107 13.63 -13.70 -13.61
C ALA A 107 15.05 -13.80 -13.01
N MET A 108 15.19 -14.15 -11.73
CA MET A 108 16.50 -14.22 -11.08
C MET A 108 17.31 -15.45 -11.53
N PRO A 109 18.64 -15.31 -11.71
CA PRO A 109 19.52 -16.44 -12.03
C PRO A 109 19.51 -17.52 -10.95
N LEU A 110 19.87 -18.75 -11.34
CA LEU A 110 20.03 -19.85 -10.40
C LEU A 110 21.09 -19.50 -9.34
N LEU A 111 20.85 -19.89 -8.08
CA LEU A 111 21.67 -19.55 -6.92
C LEU A 111 23.18 -19.82 -7.10
N LYS A 112 23.54 -20.85 -7.88
CA LYS A 112 24.94 -21.21 -8.17
C LYS A 112 25.71 -20.19 -9.02
N TYR A 113 25.01 -19.21 -9.61
CA TYR A 113 25.59 -18.19 -10.48
C TYR A 113 25.44 -16.77 -9.93
N LEU A 114 24.89 -16.60 -8.72
CA LEU A 114 24.71 -15.28 -8.13
C LEU A 114 26.00 -14.78 -7.48
N THR A 115 26.31 -13.51 -7.73
CA THR A 115 27.25 -12.76 -6.90
C THR A 115 26.67 -12.51 -5.50
N ILE A 116 27.50 -12.04 -4.57
CA ILE A 116 27.06 -11.67 -3.22
C ILE A 116 25.95 -10.60 -3.28
N ALA A 117 26.15 -9.55 -4.08
CA ALA A 117 25.18 -8.47 -4.23
C ALA A 117 23.83 -8.97 -4.79
N GLU A 118 23.85 -9.87 -5.78
CA GLU A 118 22.62 -10.44 -6.32
C GLU A 118 21.92 -11.38 -5.32
N THR A 119 22.71 -12.09 -4.50
CA THR A 119 22.20 -12.92 -3.41
C THR A 119 21.50 -12.07 -2.36
N GLU A 120 22.06 -10.92 -1.99
CA GLU A 120 21.43 -9.98 -1.05
C GLU A 120 20.10 -9.43 -1.58
N VAL A 121 20.05 -9.06 -2.87
CA VAL A 121 18.81 -8.61 -3.53
C VAL A 121 17.77 -9.74 -3.53
N MET A 122 18.19 -10.96 -3.84
CA MET A 122 17.33 -12.14 -3.82
C MET A 122 16.77 -12.41 -2.41
N ALA A 123 17.64 -12.46 -1.40
CA ALA A 123 17.25 -12.67 -0.01
C ALA A 123 16.26 -11.59 0.47
N SER A 124 16.49 -10.33 0.10
CA SER A 124 15.61 -9.21 0.46
C SER A 124 14.20 -9.37 -0.14
N ARG A 125 14.10 -9.80 -1.40
CA ARG A 125 12.79 -10.06 -2.04
C ARG A 125 12.06 -11.24 -1.40
N PHE A 126 12.78 -12.31 -1.07
CA PHE A 126 12.19 -13.46 -0.38
C PHE A 126 11.74 -13.10 1.03
N LEU A 127 12.50 -12.28 1.76
CA LEU A 127 12.13 -11.79 3.07
C LEU A 127 10.84 -10.95 3.00
N TYR A 128 10.74 -10.04 2.02
CA TYR A 128 9.51 -9.28 1.79
C TYR A 128 8.32 -10.20 1.49
N ALA A 129 8.48 -11.16 0.58
CA ALA A 129 7.44 -12.13 0.27
C ALA A 129 6.99 -12.92 1.51
N ALA A 130 7.94 -13.41 2.30
CA ALA A 130 7.66 -14.15 3.54
C ALA A 130 6.89 -13.29 4.55
N ALA A 131 7.24 -12.01 4.71
CA ALA A 131 6.54 -11.10 5.61
C ALA A 131 5.05 -10.94 5.22
N ILE A 132 4.75 -10.84 3.92
CA ILE A 132 3.37 -10.77 3.42
C ILE A 132 2.62 -12.06 3.73
N PHE A 133 3.23 -13.23 3.49
CA PHE A 133 2.60 -14.52 3.79
C PHE A 133 2.35 -14.73 5.27
N VAL A 134 3.30 -14.37 6.14
CA VAL A 134 3.14 -14.46 7.60
C VAL A 134 2.04 -13.53 8.09
N GLN A 135 2.02 -12.27 7.61
CA GLN A 135 0.99 -11.31 8.00
C GLN A 135 -0.41 -11.76 7.55
N ALA A 136 -0.54 -12.25 6.31
CA ALA A 136 -1.80 -12.79 5.81
C ALA A 136 -2.27 -14.00 6.63
N PHE A 137 -1.35 -14.90 6.98
CA PHE A 137 -1.64 -16.08 7.81
C PHE A 137 -2.09 -15.69 9.23
N MET A 138 -1.40 -14.74 9.86
CA MET A 138 -1.78 -14.26 11.21
C MET A 138 -3.15 -13.57 11.21
N CYS A 139 -3.47 -12.77 10.19
CA CYS A 139 -4.79 -12.17 10.07
C CYS A 139 -5.90 -13.22 9.92
N LEU A 140 -5.66 -14.30 9.17
CA LEU A 140 -6.60 -15.43 9.04
C LEU A 140 -6.80 -16.16 10.37
N LEU A 141 -5.72 -16.44 11.11
CA LEU A 141 -5.82 -17.06 12.44
C LEU A 141 -6.58 -16.20 13.44
N LEU A 142 -6.32 -14.89 13.48
CA LEU A 142 -7.03 -13.96 14.37
C LEU A 142 -8.51 -13.83 14.00
N SER A 143 -8.84 -13.85 12.71
CA SER A 143 -10.24 -13.84 12.23
C SER A 143 -10.98 -15.13 12.61
N HIS A 144 -10.27 -16.27 12.66
CA HIS A 144 -10.82 -17.55 13.11
C HIS A 144 -10.97 -17.63 14.65
N GLN A 145 -10.15 -16.91 15.43
CA GLN A 145 -10.24 -16.86 16.90
C GLN A 145 -11.28 -15.83 17.42
N GLY A 146 -11.79 -14.94 16.56
CA GLY A 146 -12.78 -13.91 16.90
C GLY A 146 -14.26 -14.31 16.73
N SER A 147 -14.56 -15.54 16.28
CA SER A 147 -15.95 -16.03 16.16
C SER A 147 -16.44 -16.60 17.50
N ALA A 148 -16.62 -15.73 18.50
CA ALA A 148 -17.44 -16.05 19.66
C ALA A 148 -18.91 -15.88 19.25
N THR A 149 -19.48 -16.98 18.80
CA THR A 149 -20.92 -17.21 18.68
C THR A 149 -21.67 -16.72 19.93
N THR A 150 -22.48 -15.68 19.75
CA THR A 150 -23.63 -15.43 20.65
C THR A 150 -24.88 -15.53 19.80
N ILE A 151 -25.41 -16.75 19.70
CA ILE A 151 -26.82 -16.97 19.41
C ILE A 151 -27.53 -16.77 20.74
N ILE A 152 -28.27 -15.67 20.89
CA ILE A 152 -29.32 -15.58 21.90
C ILE A 152 -30.63 -15.55 21.13
N GLY A 153 -31.30 -16.71 21.12
CA GLY A 153 -32.71 -16.78 20.87
C GLY A 153 -33.46 -16.50 22.18
N THR A 154 -34.37 -15.54 22.12
CA THR A 154 -35.80 -15.69 22.42
C THR A 154 -36.53 -14.61 21.65
#